data_AF-A0AB34TBK3-F1
#
_entry.id   AF-A0AB34TBK3-F1
#
_cell.length_a   1.000
_cell.length_b   1.000
_cell.length_c   1.000
_cell.angle_alpha   90.00
_cell.angle_beta   90.00
_cell.angle_gamma   90.00
#
_symmetry.space_group_name_H-M   'P 1'
#
loop_
_entity.id
_entity.type
_entity.pdbx_description
1 polymer ?
#
loop_
_entity_poly.entity_id
_entity_poly.type
_entity_poly.pdbx_seq_one_letter_code
_entity_poly.pdbx_strand_id
1 'polypeptide(L)'
;MSQNTNVTEYVTAGDDAQESALPWSYRQRPWLRYLIDVVGGAALGIVGTFAHRMGAAQNIPYGLVLALLLVALGAWSARSRDGVAGFALYFIASTTVLYFLALRSGDVLIAAGFASDSLPFWSQHVGYSWLFGVVVVQLLLLVFPRRFFSMPTRRVGRRKSEDDSGTDD
;
A
#
# COMPACT_ATOMS: atom_id res chain seq x y z
N MET A 1 -8.11 3.31 51.49
CA MET A 1 -8.39 2.61 50.21
C MET A 1 -8.66 3.66 49.11
N SER A 2 -7.66 4.48 48.75
CA SER A 2 -7.83 5.68 47.90
C SER A 2 -6.53 6.09 47.17
N GLN A 3 -5.80 5.13 46.61
CA GLN A 3 -4.52 5.41 45.90
C GLN A 3 -4.49 4.87 44.45
N ASN A 4 -5.46 4.05 44.05
CA ASN A 4 -5.44 3.38 42.74
C ASN A 4 -6.12 4.17 41.61
N THR A 5 -6.92 5.20 41.93
CA THR A 5 -7.62 6.01 40.91
C THR A 5 -6.65 6.88 40.11
N ASN A 6 -5.74 7.57 40.80
CA ASN A 6 -4.76 8.47 40.18
C ASN A 6 -3.86 7.72 39.18
N VAL A 7 -3.32 6.56 39.56
CA VAL A 7 -2.42 5.78 38.68
C VAL A 7 -3.15 5.31 37.42
N THR A 8 -4.39 4.85 37.56
CA THR A 8 -5.18 4.37 36.43
C THR A 8 -5.52 5.50 35.46
N GLU A 9 -5.82 6.70 35.98
CA GLU A 9 -6.12 7.89 35.19
C GLU A 9 -4.90 8.39 34.40
N TYR A 10 -3.70 8.41 35.01
CA TYR A 10 -2.47 8.79 34.30
C TYR A 10 -2.06 7.80 33.22
N VAL A 11 -2.25 6.49 33.44
CA VAL A 11 -1.95 5.46 32.44
C VAL A 11 -2.91 5.59 31.25
N THR A 12 -4.20 5.76 31.51
CA THR A 12 -5.23 5.89 30.46
C THR A 12 -5.01 7.18 29.64
N ALA A 13 -4.79 8.32 30.30
CA ALA A 13 -4.53 9.59 29.62
C ALA A 13 -3.24 9.58 28.77
N GLY A 14 -2.21 8.83 29.21
CA GLY A 14 -0.98 8.64 28.46
C GLY A 14 -1.17 7.81 27.19
N ASP A 15 -1.94 6.74 27.27
CA ASP A 15 -2.25 5.87 26.14
C ASP A 15 -3.14 6.57 25.10
N ASP A 16 -4.14 7.33 25.54
CA ASP A 16 -5.05 8.11 24.67
C ASP A 16 -4.29 9.21 23.89
N ALA A 17 -3.34 9.87 24.54
CA ALA A 17 -2.46 10.86 23.92
C ALA A 17 -1.50 10.23 22.90
N GLN A 18 -1.05 9.00 23.15
CA GLN A 18 -0.21 8.25 22.21
C GLN A 18 -1.00 7.73 21.01
N GLU A 19 -2.21 7.26 21.24
CA GLU A 19 -3.11 6.75 20.21
C GLU A 19 -3.65 7.87 19.31
N SER A 20 -3.81 9.08 19.84
CA SER A 20 -4.16 10.28 19.07
C SER A 20 -3.04 10.87 18.23
N ALA A 21 -1.79 10.55 18.54
CA ALA A 21 -0.63 10.94 17.73
C ALA A 21 -0.43 10.06 16.48
N LEU A 22 -1.15 8.94 16.35
CA LEU A 22 -1.09 8.06 15.18
C LEU A 22 -1.96 8.58 14.04
N PRO A 23 -1.55 8.43 12.76
CA PRO A 23 -2.37 8.80 11.61
C PRO A 23 -3.74 8.10 11.64
N TRP A 24 -4.81 8.75 11.17
CA TRP A 24 -6.19 8.25 11.24
C TRP A 24 -6.38 6.80 10.77
N SER A 25 -5.63 6.34 9.75
CA SER A 25 -5.73 4.96 9.25
C SER A 25 -5.15 3.88 10.20
N TYR A 26 -4.33 4.28 11.18
CA TYR A 26 -3.83 3.42 12.26
C TYR A 26 -4.79 3.34 13.44
N ARG A 27 -5.67 4.33 13.61
CA ARG A 27 -6.67 4.38 14.69
C ARG A 27 -7.92 3.55 14.39
N GLN A 28 -8.02 2.99 13.18
CA GLN A 28 -9.17 2.22 12.72
C GLN A 28 -9.09 0.76 13.15
N ARG A 29 -10.26 0.12 13.31
CA ARG A 29 -10.34 -1.31 13.65
C ARG A 29 -9.60 -2.18 12.60
N PRO A 30 -8.94 -3.27 13.01
CA PRO A 30 -8.15 -4.12 12.11
C PRO A 30 -8.90 -4.60 10.86
N TRP A 31 -10.20 -4.91 10.98
CA TRP A 31 -11.02 -5.36 9.84
C TRP A 31 -11.22 -4.29 8.77
N LEU A 32 -11.38 -3.02 9.18
CA LEU A 32 -11.55 -1.91 8.24
C LEU A 32 -10.25 -1.62 7.51
N ARG A 33 -9.11 -1.83 8.20
CA ARG A 33 -7.79 -1.67 7.61
C ARG A 33 -7.57 -2.66 6.46
N TYR A 34 -7.96 -3.92 6.65
CA TYR A 34 -7.96 -4.95 5.62
C TYR A 34 -8.92 -4.64 4.46
N LEU A 35 -10.09 -4.07 4.73
CA LEU A 35 -11.02 -3.68 3.68
C LEU A 35 -10.41 -2.60 2.77
N ILE A 36 -9.71 -1.62 3.35
CA ILE A 36 -8.98 -0.59 2.59
C ILE A 36 -7.88 -1.23 1.71
N ASP A 37 -7.18 -2.26 2.19
CA ASP A 37 -6.18 -2.96 1.36
C ASP A 37 -6.81 -3.70 0.19
N VAL A 38 -7.94 -4.39 0.41
CA VAL A 38 -8.67 -5.11 -0.64
C VAL A 38 -9.19 -4.13 -1.69
N VAL A 39 -9.85 -3.05 -1.26
CA VAL A 39 -10.40 -2.03 -2.16
C VAL A 39 -9.26 -1.31 -2.89
N GLY A 40 -8.16 -1.00 -2.21
CA GLY A 40 -6.99 -0.39 -2.82
C GLY A 40 -6.35 -1.29 -3.89
N GLY A 41 -6.20 -2.58 -3.59
CA GLY A 41 -5.67 -3.57 -4.53
C GLY A 41 -6.56 -3.73 -5.76
N ALA A 42 -7.87 -3.80 -5.56
CA ALA A 42 -8.84 -3.86 -6.65
C ALA A 42 -8.80 -2.60 -7.51
N ALA A 43 -8.89 -1.41 -6.89
CA ALA A 43 -8.91 -0.14 -7.62
C ALA A 43 -7.63 0.09 -8.44
N LEU A 44 -6.45 -0.14 -7.85
CA LEU A 44 -5.18 0.01 -8.56
C LEU A 44 -4.98 -1.07 -9.63
N GLY A 45 -5.53 -2.28 -9.43
CA GLY A 45 -5.59 -3.31 -10.47
C GLY A 45 -6.40 -2.87 -11.70
N ILE A 46 -7.57 -2.26 -11.48
CA ILE A 46 -8.41 -1.70 -12.56
C ILE A 46 -7.67 -0.55 -13.26
N VAL A 47 -7.22 0.45 -12.49
CA VAL A 47 -6.56 1.65 -13.05
C VAL A 47 -5.30 1.27 -13.83
N GLY A 48 -4.47 0.36 -13.31
CA GLY A 48 -3.29 -0.14 -13.99
C GLY A 48 -3.64 -0.86 -15.31
N THR A 49 -4.73 -1.63 -15.32
CA THR A 49 -5.20 -2.30 -16.53
C THR A 49 -5.70 -1.33 -17.61
N PHE A 50 -6.14 -0.12 -17.27
CA PHE A 50 -6.42 0.90 -18.28
C PHE A 50 -5.18 1.72 -18.66
N ALA A 51 -4.28 1.98 -17.71
CA ALA A 51 -3.12 2.84 -17.91
C ALA A 51 -1.96 2.15 -18.65
N HIS A 52 -1.80 0.82 -18.52
CA HIS A 52 -0.59 0.13 -18.97
C HIS A 52 -0.30 0.23 -20.48
N ARG A 53 -1.31 0.50 -21.32
CA ARG A 53 -1.14 0.66 -22.78
C ARG A 53 -0.77 2.08 -23.23
N MET A 54 -0.80 3.06 -22.33
CA MET A 54 -0.44 4.44 -22.67
C MET A 54 1.03 4.52 -23.11
N GLY A 55 1.26 5.14 -24.27
CA GLY A 55 2.60 5.27 -24.87
C GLY A 55 3.11 4.08 -25.68
N ALA A 56 2.44 2.92 -25.60
CA ALA A 56 2.85 1.72 -26.33
C ALA A 56 2.83 1.91 -27.86
N ALA A 57 1.87 2.69 -28.38
CA ALA A 57 1.76 3.02 -29.80
C ALA A 57 2.90 3.94 -30.32
N GLN A 58 3.57 4.67 -29.42
CA GLN A 58 4.73 5.52 -29.74
C GLN A 58 6.07 4.83 -29.41
N ASN A 59 6.06 3.52 -29.12
CA ASN A 59 7.22 2.74 -28.72
C ASN A 59 7.88 3.20 -27.40
N ILE A 60 7.16 3.94 -26.56
CA ILE A 60 7.62 4.42 -25.24
C ILE A 60 6.56 4.02 -24.20
N PRO A 61 6.69 2.86 -23.53
CA PRO A 61 5.65 2.30 -22.65
C PRO A 61 5.63 2.98 -21.26
N TYR A 62 5.48 4.31 -21.22
CA TYR A 62 5.44 5.05 -19.95
C TYR A 62 4.23 4.65 -19.09
N GLY A 63 3.11 4.27 -19.72
CA GLY A 63 1.92 3.77 -19.03
C GLY A 63 2.18 2.49 -18.25
N LEU A 64 2.95 1.56 -18.82
CA LEU A 64 3.35 0.31 -18.16
C LEU A 64 4.17 0.60 -16.90
N VAL A 65 5.20 1.45 -17.02
CA VAL A 65 6.06 1.83 -15.90
C VAL A 65 5.26 2.52 -14.80
N LEU A 66 4.39 3.47 -15.17
CA LEU A 66 3.55 4.19 -14.22
C LEU A 66 2.57 3.24 -13.51
N ALA A 67 1.94 2.32 -14.24
CA ALA A 67 1.02 1.35 -13.68
C ALA A 67 1.71 0.42 -12.67
N LEU A 68 2.92 -0.06 -12.99
CA LEU A 68 3.70 -0.90 -12.08
C LEU A 68 4.14 -0.13 -10.84
N LEU A 69 4.53 1.13 -10.98
CA LEU A 69 4.86 2.01 -9.86
C LEU A 69 3.65 2.26 -8.95
N LEU A 70 2.46 2.49 -9.51
CA LEU A 70 1.24 2.66 -8.74
C LEU A 70 0.91 1.40 -7.93
N VAL A 71 1.00 0.22 -8.55
CA VAL A 71 0.80 -1.05 -7.85
C VAL A 71 1.85 -1.27 -6.77
N ALA A 72 3.12 -0.95 -7.04
CA ALA A 72 4.21 -1.07 -6.08
C ALA A 72 3.99 -0.15 -4.86
N LEU A 73 3.61 1.10 -5.09
CA LEU A 73 3.33 2.08 -4.03
C LEU A 73 2.10 1.69 -3.21
N GLY A 74 1.03 1.20 -3.87
CA GLY A 74 -0.15 0.67 -3.18
C GLY A 74 0.18 -0.52 -2.28
N ALA A 75 0.94 -1.49 -2.80
CA ALA A 75 1.42 -2.63 -2.04
C ALA A 75 2.37 -2.22 -0.89
N TRP A 76 3.22 -1.21 -1.10
CA TRP A 76 4.09 -0.64 -0.07
C TRP A 76 3.28 -0.02 1.07
N SER A 77 2.24 0.75 0.73
CA SER A 77 1.31 1.35 1.70
C SER A 77 0.60 0.28 2.54
N ALA A 78 0.05 -0.76 1.88
CA ALA A 78 -0.59 -1.90 2.55
C ALA A 78 0.37 -2.61 3.50
N ARG A 79 1.61 -2.84 3.06
CA ARG A 79 2.64 -3.50 3.86
C ARG A 79 3.11 -2.67 5.05
N SER A 80 3.18 -1.35 4.89
CA SER A 80 3.61 -0.44 5.95
C SER A 80 2.57 -0.39 7.07
N ARG A 81 1.28 -0.40 6.71
CA ARG A 81 0.14 -0.29 7.63
C ARG A 81 -0.18 -1.57 8.38
N ASP A 82 -0.33 -2.68 7.66
CA ASP A 82 -0.90 -3.94 8.16
C ASP A 82 0.07 -5.14 8.02
N GLY A 83 1.32 -4.88 7.64
CA GLY A 83 2.37 -5.89 7.58
C GLY A 83 2.19 -6.90 6.43
N VAL A 84 2.32 -8.21 6.74
CA VAL A 84 2.18 -9.26 5.71
C VAL A 84 0.72 -9.52 5.36
N ALA A 85 -0.19 -9.42 6.33
CA ALA A 85 -1.60 -9.71 6.14
C ALA A 85 -2.26 -8.71 5.16
N GLY A 86 -2.08 -7.41 5.39
CA GLY A 86 -2.60 -6.39 4.47
C GLY A 86 -2.00 -6.48 3.08
N PHE A 87 -0.69 -6.72 2.99
CA PHE A 87 -0.02 -6.98 1.71
C PHE A 87 -0.61 -8.19 0.97
N ALA A 88 -0.86 -9.31 1.67
CA ALA A 88 -1.42 -10.51 1.06
C ALA A 88 -2.84 -10.26 0.54
N LEU A 89 -3.67 -9.53 1.29
CA LEU A 89 -5.02 -9.17 0.85
C LEU A 89 -5.01 -8.23 -0.35
N TYR A 90 -4.14 -7.21 -0.34
CA TYR A 90 -3.92 -6.33 -1.49
C TYR A 90 -3.48 -7.13 -2.73
N PHE A 91 -2.52 -8.05 -2.55
CA PHE A 91 -2.01 -8.94 -3.60
C PHE A 91 -3.12 -9.80 -4.21
N ILE A 92 -3.89 -10.49 -3.37
CA ILE A 92 -4.98 -11.37 -3.81
C ILE A 92 -6.04 -10.54 -4.55
N ALA A 93 -6.46 -9.40 -3.98
CA ALA A 93 -7.48 -8.55 -4.58
C ALA A 93 -7.02 -7.99 -5.94
N SER A 94 -5.81 -7.45 -6.00
CA SER A 94 -5.23 -6.90 -7.22
C SER A 94 -5.07 -7.96 -8.30
N THR A 95 -4.49 -9.11 -7.97
CA THR A 95 -4.28 -10.22 -8.91
C THR A 95 -5.61 -10.80 -9.39
N THR A 96 -6.58 -10.97 -8.49
CA THR A 96 -7.91 -11.49 -8.84
C THR A 96 -8.60 -10.57 -9.84
N VAL A 97 -8.62 -9.26 -9.59
CA VAL A 97 -9.23 -8.29 -10.51
C VAL A 97 -8.51 -8.28 -11.86
N LEU A 98 -7.18 -8.30 -11.83
CA LEU A 98 -6.36 -8.24 -13.03
C LEU A 98 -6.58 -9.48 -13.90
N TYR A 99 -6.54 -10.68 -13.32
CA TYR A 99 -6.81 -11.95 -14.00
C TYR A 99 -8.28 -12.19 -14.32
N PHE A 100 -9.21 -11.58 -13.58
CA PHE A 100 -10.62 -11.60 -13.93
C PHE A 100 -10.88 -10.74 -15.18
N LEU A 101 -10.31 -9.54 -15.23
CA LEU A 101 -10.45 -8.63 -16.36
C LEU A 101 -9.74 -9.19 -17.59
N ALA A 102 -8.45 -9.53 -17.45
CA ALA A 102 -7.90 -10.87 -17.72
C ALA A 102 -8.65 -11.81 -18.69
N LEU A 103 -9.63 -12.49 -18.14
CA LEU A 103 -10.38 -13.55 -18.82
C LEU A 103 -11.63 -13.02 -19.53
N ARG A 104 -12.13 -11.85 -19.12
CA ARG A 104 -13.42 -11.31 -19.56
C ARG A 104 -13.32 -10.38 -20.76
N SER A 105 -12.16 -9.80 -21.01
CA SER A 105 -12.06 -8.68 -21.94
C SER A 105 -11.63 -9.04 -23.37
N GLY A 106 -11.39 -10.33 -23.65
CA GLY A 106 -10.92 -10.78 -24.97
C GLY A 106 -9.61 -10.12 -25.43
N ASP A 107 -9.26 -10.32 -26.71
CA ASP A 107 -8.03 -9.80 -27.37
C ASP A 107 -7.77 -8.29 -27.16
N VAL A 108 -8.77 -7.53 -26.73
CA VAL A 108 -8.74 -6.07 -26.59
C VAL A 108 -8.01 -5.61 -25.33
N LEU A 109 -8.04 -6.35 -24.21
CA LEU A 109 -7.35 -5.94 -22.97
C LEU A 109 -6.24 -6.88 -22.49
N ILE A 110 -6.04 -8.08 -23.07
CA ILE A 110 -5.12 -9.09 -22.51
C ILE A 110 -4.15 -9.71 -23.49
N ALA A 111 -4.55 -10.03 -24.72
CA ALA A 111 -3.80 -11.00 -25.50
C ALA A 111 -3.74 -10.73 -27.01
N ALA A 112 -3.84 -9.49 -27.46
CA ALA A 112 -3.23 -9.15 -28.74
C ALA A 112 -2.62 -7.78 -28.61
N GLY A 113 -1.35 -7.80 -28.20
CA GLY A 113 -0.40 -7.13 -29.04
C GLY A 113 -0.78 -7.34 -30.48
N PHE A 114 -1.36 -6.31 -31.11
CA PHE A 114 -1.95 -6.44 -32.42
C PHE A 114 -1.03 -7.28 -33.30
N ALA A 115 -1.49 -8.45 -33.72
CA ALA A 115 -0.76 -9.35 -34.59
C ALA A 115 -0.84 -8.77 -36.00
N SER A 116 -0.18 -7.63 -36.20
CA SER A 116 0.16 -7.12 -37.51
C SER A 116 1.66 -6.88 -37.52
N ASP A 117 2.31 -7.32 -38.60
CA ASP A 117 3.74 -7.11 -38.85
C ASP A 117 4.12 -5.61 -38.93
N SER A 118 3.13 -4.72 -38.86
CA SER A 118 3.26 -3.26 -38.94
C SER A 118 3.29 -2.54 -37.59
N LEU A 119 3.15 -3.23 -36.45
CA LEU A 119 3.04 -2.56 -35.14
C LEU A 119 4.32 -2.63 -34.30
N PRO A 120 4.65 -1.56 -33.56
CA PRO A 120 5.90 -1.48 -32.81
C PRO A 120 5.96 -2.50 -31.66
N PHE A 121 7.17 -2.95 -31.33
CA PHE A 121 7.46 -4.02 -30.35
C PHE A 121 6.68 -3.87 -29.02
N TRP A 122 6.65 -2.66 -28.45
CA TRP A 122 5.95 -2.42 -27.17
C TRP A 122 4.43 -2.51 -27.29
N SER A 123 3.84 -2.15 -28.43
CA SER A 123 2.42 -2.36 -28.69
C SER A 123 2.06 -3.84 -28.60
N GLN A 124 3.00 -4.72 -28.97
CA GLN A 124 2.82 -6.16 -28.95
C GLN A 124 2.99 -6.79 -27.57
N HIS A 125 3.99 -6.35 -26.80
CA HIS A 125 4.44 -7.03 -25.58
C HIS A 125 3.98 -6.38 -24.27
N VAL A 126 3.38 -5.18 -24.31
CA VAL A 126 2.97 -4.44 -23.10
C VAL A 126 1.96 -5.17 -22.24
N GLY A 127 0.98 -5.87 -22.83
CA GLY A 127 -0.05 -6.59 -22.09
C GLY A 127 0.53 -7.74 -21.25
N TYR A 128 1.38 -8.56 -21.88
CA TYR A 128 2.08 -9.64 -21.18
C TYR A 128 3.05 -9.09 -20.13
N SER A 129 3.79 -8.03 -20.45
CA SER A 129 4.72 -7.38 -19.52
C SER A 129 4.00 -6.81 -18.28
N TRP A 130 2.76 -6.33 -18.43
CA TRP A 130 1.92 -5.87 -17.33
C TRP A 130 1.53 -7.01 -16.39
N LEU A 131 1.00 -8.12 -16.94
CA LEU A 131 0.58 -9.29 -16.17
C LEU A 131 1.72 -9.88 -15.34
N PHE A 132 2.87 -10.12 -15.97
CA PHE A 132 4.06 -10.63 -15.29
C PHE A 132 4.66 -9.60 -14.34
N GLY A 133 4.72 -8.34 -14.76
CA GLY A 133 5.28 -7.24 -13.97
C GLY A 133 4.58 -7.07 -12.64
N VAL A 134 3.25 -7.15 -12.60
CA VAL A 134 2.48 -7.03 -11.35
C VAL A 134 2.85 -8.13 -10.35
N VAL A 135 2.92 -9.39 -10.81
CA VAL A 135 3.33 -10.52 -9.95
C VAL A 135 4.77 -10.36 -9.48
N VAL A 136 5.69 -10.00 -10.38
CA VAL A 136 7.12 -9.83 -10.05
C VAL A 136 7.32 -8.70 -9.03
N VAL A 137 6.70 -7.53 -9.23
CA VAL A 137 6.78 -6.39 -8.31
C VAL A 137 6.30 -6.78 -6.91
N GLN A 138 5.20 -7.53 -6.83
CA GLN A 138 4.65 -7.97 -5.56
C GLN A 138 5.58 -8.99 -4.88
N LEU A 139 6.15 -9.95 -5.61
CA LEU A 139 7.14 -10.89 -5.06
C LEU A 139 8.41 -10.17 -4.60
N LEU A 140 8.91 -9.19 -5.35
CA LEU A 140 10.04 -8.37 -4.95
C LEU A 140 9.77 -7.63 -3.64
N LEU A 141 8.57 -7.03 -3.50
CA LEU A 141 8.14 -6.36 -2.27
C LEU A 141 7.94 -7.32 -1.09
N LEU A 142 7.59 -8.58 -1.35
CA LEU A 142 7.48 -9.61 -0.33
C LEU A 142 8.87 -9.97 0.24
N VAL A 143 9.86 -10.09 -0.63
CA VAL A 143 11.27 -10.37 -0.27
C VAL A 143 11.94 -9.13 0.35
N PHE A 144 11.44 -7.93 0.05
CA PHE A 144 12.04 -6.70 0.52
C PHE A 144 12.00 -6.58 2.07
N PRO A 145 13.13 -6.26 2.73
CA PRO A 145 13.23 -6.26 4.18
C PRO A 145 12.29 -5.26 4.87
N ARG A 146 11.56 -5.73 5.91
CA ARG A 146 10.61 -4.94 6.73
C ARG A 146 11.17 -3.62 7.29
N ARG A 147 12.49 -3.52 7.45
CA ARG A 147 13.21 -2.35 7.99
C ARG A 147 13.03 -1.06 7.16
N PHE A 148 12.66 -1.15 5.89
CA PHE A 148 12.40 0.03 5.06
C PHE A 148 10.99 0.60 5.21
N PHE A 149 10.09 -0.15 5.86
CA PHE A 149 8.66 0.17 5.93
C PHE A 149 8.20 0.68 7.30
N SER A 150 9.11 0.73 8.28
CA SER A 150 8.79 1.17 9.65
C SER A 150 8.99 2.68 9.78
N MET A 151 7.90 3.40 10.03
CA MET A 151 7.98 4.79 10.48
C MET A 151 8.62 4.82 11.88
N PRO A 152 9.65 5.65 12.11
CA PRO A 152 10.14 5.88 13.46
C PRO A 152 9.00 6.46 14.29
N THR A 153 8.48 5.70 15.26
CA THR A 153 7.57 6.26 16.27
C THR A 153 8.31 7.38 16.97
N ARG A 154 7.91 8.63 16.71
CA ARG A 154 8.45 9.80 17.39
C ARG A 154 8.11 9.62 18.87
N ARG A 155 9.10 9.24 19.69
CA ARG A 155 8.97 9.35 21.15
C ARG A 155 8.76 10.83 21.43
N VAL A 156 7.53 11.24 21.70
CA VAL A 156 7.26 12.55 22.29
C VAL A 156 7.95 12.52 23.65
N GLY A 157 9.05 13.25 23.73
CA GLY A 157 9.94 13.25 24.88
C GLY A 157 9.19 13.72 26.11
N ARG A 158 9.11 12.83 27.10
CA ARG A 158 8.92 13.17 28.50
C ARG A 158 10.13 14.00 28.95
N ARG A 159 10.12 15.30 28.69
CA ARG A 159 10.94 16.30 29.39
C ARG A 159 10.09 17.55 29.56
N LYS A 160 9.49 17.69 30.74
CA LYS A 160 9.76 18.78 31.69
C LYS A 160 8.73 18.70 32.82
N SER A 161 9.06 17.97 33.90
CA SER A 161 8.33 18.04 35.17
C SER A 161 9.30 18.02 36.35
N GLU A 162 10.48 18.62 36.16
CA GLU A 162 11.57 18.61 37.15
C GLU A 162 12.25 19.99 37.17
N ASP A 163 11.42 21.05 37.15
CA ASP A 163 11.85 22.44 37.21
C ASP A 163 10.80 23.34 37.88
N ASP A 164 9.89 22.77 38.69
CA ASP A 164 8.86 23.55 39.40
C ASP A 164 8.66 23.08 40.86
N SER A 165 9.70 22.50 41.46
CA SER A 165 9.70 22.08 42.86
C SER A 165 10.87 22.65 43.67
N GLY A 166 11.35 23.84 43.32
CA GLY A 166 12.47 24.43 44.02
C GLY A 166 12.55 25.93 43.84
N THR A 167 11.77 26.67 44.62
CA THR A 167 12.23 27.73 45.54
C THR A 167 11.02 28.53 46.02
N ASP A 168 10.36 28.04 47.05
CA ASP A 168 9.67 28.88 48.03
C ASP A 168 10.47 28.70 49.33
N ASP A 169 11.44 29.58 49.57
CA ASP A 169 12.03 29.91 50.87
C ASP A 169 12.47 31.38 50.83
#